data_AF-A0A3D3DHA8-F1
#
_entry.id   AF-A0A3D3DHA8-F1
#
_cell.length_a   1.000
_cell.length_b   1.000
_cell.length_c   1.000
_cell.angle_alpha   90.00
_cell.angle_beta   90.00
_cell.angle_gamma   90.00
#
_symmetry.space_group_name_H-M   'P 1'
#
loop_
_entity.id
_entity.type
_entity.pdbx_description
1 polymer ?
#
loop_
_entity_poly.entity_id
_entity_poly.type
_entity_poly.pdbx_seq_one_letter_code
_entity_poly.pdbx_strand_id
1 'polypeptide(L)' 'MSQTVAVVLAGGLGTRVAHLLPGVPKPMAPVSGKPFLEWVVRWLAQQ' A
#
# COMPACT_ATOMS: atom_id res chain seq x y z
N MET A 1 17.88 3.38 -22.82
CA MET A 1 16.56 3.09 -22.24
C MET A 1 16.43 3.92 -20.96
N SER A 2 15.39 4.72 -20.82
CA SER A 2 15.14 5.47 -19.58
C SER A 2 14.58 4.51 -18.53
N GLN A 3 15.21 4.41 -17.36
CA GLN A 3 14.62 3.67 -16.24
C GLN A 3 13.57 4.55 -15.57
N THR A 4 12.32 4.13 -15.62
CA THR A 4 11.21 4.78 -14.91
C THR A 4 11.20 4.28 -13.46
N VAL A 5 11.27 5.20 -12.51
CA VAL A 5 11.16 4.90 -11.08
C VAL A 5 9.76 5.24 -10.59
N ALA A 6 9.08 4.27 -9.98
CA ALA A 6 7.80 4.48 -9.31
C ALA A 6 8.02 4.75 -7.81
N VAL A 7 7.31 5.73 -7.26
CA VAL A 7 7.35 6.06 -5.82
C VAL A 7 5.94 5.95 -5.24
N VAL A 8 5.79 5.18 -4.16
CA VAL A 8 4.52 5.00 -3.44
C VAL A 8 4.56 5.74 -2.11
N LEU A 9 3.73 6.77 -1.95
CA LEU A 9 3.63 7.52 -0.71
C LEU A 9 2.74 6.78 0.31
N ALA A 10 3.39 6.15 1.28
CA ALA A 10 2.76 5.28 2.29
C ALA A 10 2.76 5.88 3.72
N GLY A 11 3.06 7.17 3.89
CA GLY A 11 3.29 7.81 5.20
C GLY A 11 2.07 8.37 5.94
N GLY A 12 0.86 8.29 5.38
CA GLY A 12 -0.33 8.85 6.04
C GLY A 12 -0.78 8.05 7.26
N LEU A 13 -1.13 8.73 8.36
CA LEU A 13 -1.53 8.11 9.64
C LEU A 13 -2.80 7.23 9.59
N GLY A 14 -3.61 7.30 8.53
CA GLY A 14 -4.75 6.39 8.36
C GLY A 14 -5.90 6.56 9.36
N THR A 15 -6.01 7.72 10.02
CA THR A 15 -6.94 7.97 11.15
C THR A 15 -8.40 7.61 10.90
N ARG A 16 -8.91 7.82 9.68
CA ARG A 16 -10.30 7.48 9.30
C ARG A 16 -10.64 6.00 9.44
N VAL A 17 -9.67 5.11 9.24
CA VAL A 17 -9.84 3.65 9.27
C VAL A 17 -9.03 2.98 10.36
N ALA A 18 -8.34 3.76 11.20
CA ALA A 18 -7.47 3.25 12.26
C ALA A 18 -8.24 2.35 13.25
N HIS A 19 -9.52 2.63 13.50
CA HIS A 19 -10.40 1.81 14.34
C HIS A 19 -10.66 0.40 13.76
N LEU A 20 -10.51 0.22 12.44
CA LEU A 20 -10.63 -1.08 11.76
C LEU A 20 -9.29 -1.81 11.65
N LEU A 21 -8.18 -1.11 11.90
CA LEU A 21 -6.81 -1.59 11.68
C LEU A 21 -5.94 -1.33 12.93
N PRO A 22 -6.23 -1.97 14.08
CA PRO A 22 -5.53 -1.67 15.33
C PRO A 22 -4.04 -2.02 15.23
N GLY A 23 -3.18 -1.00 15.32
CA GLY A 23 -1.72 -1.17 15.22
C GLY A 23 -1.21 -1.51 13.82
N VAL A 24 -2.06 -1.51 12.79
CA VAL A 24 -1.69 -1.84 11.42
C VAL A 24 -1.74 -0.57 10.55
N PRO A 25 -0.62 -0.16 9.92
CA PRO A 25 -0.63 0.95 8.98
C PRO A 25 -1.59 0.69 7.82
N LYS A 26 -2.29 1.73 7.33
CA LYS A 26 -3.26 1.60 6.23
C LYS A 26 -2.71 0.84 5.00
N PRO A 27 -1.49 1.10 4.50
CA PRO A 27 -0.93 0.33 3.37
C PRO A 27 -0.75 -1.16 3.65
N MET A 28 -0.67 -1.55 4.92
CA MET A 28 -0.51 -2.94 5.37
C MET A 28 -1.84 -3.62 5.69
N ALA A 29 -2.98 -2.94 5.51
CA ALA A 29 -4.30 -3.51 5.70
C ALA A 29 -4.46 -4.81 4.89
N PRO A 30 -4.97 -5.90 5.49
CA PRO A 30 -5.16 -7.16 4.78
C PRO A 30 -6.32 -7.05 3.77
N VAL A 31 -6.04 -7.34 2.51
CA VAL A 31 -6.99 -7.42 1.41
C VAL A 31 -6.78 -8.75 0.70
N SER A 32 -7.76 -9.64 0.78
CA SER A 32 -7.69 -11.01 0.26
C SER A 32 -6.44 -11.77 0.74
N GLY A 33 -6.15 -11.67 2.03
CA GLY A 33 -5.01 -12.34 2.68
C GLY A 33 -3.64 -11.69 2.44
N LYS A 34 -3.57 -10.54 1.77
CA LYS A 34 -2.32 -9.84 1.42
C LYS A 34 -2.33 -8.37 1.83
N PRO A 35 -1.19 -7.75 2.16
CA PRO A 35 -1.14 -6.30 2.40
C PRO A 35 -1.67 -5.52 1.20
N PHE A 36 -2.45 -4.46 1.43
CA PHE A 36 -2.94 -3.58 0.36
C PHE A 36 -1.81 -3.08 -0.56
N LEU A 37 -0.65 -2.75 0.01
CA LEU A 37 0.54 -2.30 -0.70
C LEU A 37 1.06 -3.33 -1.72
N GLU A 38 0.86 -4.63 -1.50
CA GLU A 38 1.26 -5.67 -2.45
C GLU A 38 0.52 -5.53 -3.78
N TRP A 39 -0.77 -5.19 -3.74
CA TRP A 39 -1.57 -5.00 -4.94
C TRP A 39 -1.08 -3.80 -5.76
N VAL A 40 -0.72 -2.70 -5.08
CA VAL A 40 -0.14 -1.50 -5.71
C VAL A 40 1.19 -1.82 -6.39
N VAL A 41 2.09 -2.52 -5.68
CA VAL A 41 3.41 -2.90 -6.22
C VAL A 41 3.27 -3.86 -7.40
N ARG A 42 2.40 -4.87 -7.31
CA ARG A 42 2.17 -5.82 -8.40
C ARG A 42 1.60 -5.15 -9.64
N TRP A 43 0.69 -4.18 -9.47
CA TRP A 43 0.15 -3.41 -10.58
C TRP A 43 1.22 -2.52 -11.23
N LEU A 44 2.03 -1.82 -10.42
CA LEU A 44 3.14 -0.99 -10.90
C LEU A 44 4.20 -1.81 -11.65
N ALA A 45 4.47 -3.04 -11.22
CA ALA A 45 5.40 -3.95 -11.87
C ALA A 45 4.92 -4.45 -13.26
N GLN A 46 3.64 -4.23 -13.59
CA GLN A 46 3.06 -4.57 -14.90
C GLN A 46 2.93 -3.35 -15.83
N GLN A 47 3.38 -2.16 -15.40
CA GLN A 47 3.36 -0.93 -16.21
C GLN A 47 4.55 -0.84 -17.15
#